data_AF-A0A496MZD0-F1
#
_entry.id   AF-A0A496MZD0-F1
#
_cell.length_a   1.000
_cell.length_b   1.000
_cell.length_c   1.000
_cell.angle_alpha   90.00
_cell.angle_beta   90.00
_cell.angle_gamma   90.00
#
_symmetry.space_group_name_H-M   'P 1'
#
loop_
_entity.id
_entity.type
_entity.pdbx_description
1 polymer ?
#
loop_
_entity_poly.entity_id
_entity_poly.type
_entity_poly.pdbx_seq_one_letter_code
_entity_poly.pdbx_strand_id
1 'polypeptide(L)'
;MNAVLIAVLVMLILSVARVHVVISLFIGALVGGLISGIGLGPTMVAFQDGLAGGAKIALSYALLGAFAMAVASSGLPTLLARWIMSKIGNTEESANRRAVLVTKWLMVAGVLAMAIMSQNLIPVHIAFIPLIIPPLLGVMNKLRIDRRLIACVLTFGLVTTYMWIPVG
;
A
#
# COMPACT_ATOMS: atom_id res chain seq x y z
N MET A 1 -19.74 31.53 -7.88
CA MET A 1 -19.91 30.07 -7.72
C MET A 1 -18.56 29.50 -7.29
N ASN A 2 -18.50 28.56 -6.33
CA ASN A 2 -17.21 28.06 -5.86
C ASN A 2 -16.57 27.17 -6.94
N ALA A 3 -15.57 27.69 -7.64
CA ALA A 3 -14.87 27.03 -8.73
C ALA A 3 -14.28 25.67 -8.30
N VAL A 4 -13.84 25.55 -7.05
CA VAL A 4 -13.32 24.30 -6.47
C VAL A 4 -14.41 23.24 -6.38
N LEU A 5 -15.59 23.60 -5.87
CA LEU A 5 -16.71 22.65 -5.76
C LEU A 5 -17.11 22.10 -7.14
N ILE A 6 -17.15 22.96 -8.16
CA ILE A 6 -17.52 22.55 -9.52
C ILE A 6 -16.45 21.66 -10.15
N ALA A 7 -15.16 22.00 -9.97
CA ALA A 7 -14.04 21.18 -10.43
C ALA A 7 -14.11 19.74 -9.87
N VAL A 8 -14.33 19.62 -8.55
CA VAL A 8 -14.46 18.33 -7.86
C VAL A 8 -15.70 17.58 -8.35
N LEU A 9 -16.82 18.27 -8.53
CA LEU A 9 -18.08 17.66 -8.97
C LEU A 9 -17.98 17.13 -10.41
N VAL A 10 -17.34 17.87 -11.32
CA VAL A 10 -17.04 17.40 -12.69
C VAL A 10 -16.13 16.18 -12.66
N MET A 11 -15.05 16.22 -11.88
CA MET A 11 -14.13 15.08 -11.72
C MET A 11 -14.87 13.83 -11.21
N LEU A 12 -15.75 13.98 -10.22
CA LEU A 12 -16.53 12.87 -9.67
C LEU A 12 -17.53 12.31 -10.68
N ILE A 13 -18.28 13.16 -11.39
CA ILE A 13 -19.23 12.72 -12.41
C ILE A 13 -18.50 11.92 -13.51
N LEU A 14 -17.37 12.42 -14.01
CA LEU A 14 -16.57 11.73 -15.02
C LEU A 14 -16.03 10.39 -14.51
N SER A 15 -15.58 10.34 -13.25
CA SER A 15 -15.08 9.11 -12.62
C SER A 15 -16.20 8.06 -12.45
N VAL A 16 -17.41 8.49 -12.09
CA VAL A 16 -18.61 7.62 -12.02
C VAL A 16 -19.01 7.14 -13.42
N ALA A 17 -18.86 7.98 -14.45
CA ALA A 17 -19.06 7.61 -15.85
C ALA A 17 -17.96 6.69 -16.42
N ARG A 18 -17.08 6.14 -15.57
CA ARG A 18 -15.96 5.25 -15.92
C ARG A 18 -14.90 5.91 -16.82
N VAL A 19 -14.78 7.23 -16.80
CA VAL A 19 -13.63 7.91 -17.42
C VAL A 19 -12.40 7.72 -16.53
N HIS A 20 -11.25 7.50 -17.16
CA HIS A 20 -9.99 7.28 -16.44
C HIS A 20 -9.68 8.46 -15.52
N VAL A 21 -9.28 8.18 -14.27
CA VAL A 21 -9.09 9.17 -13.21
C VAL A 21 -8.17 10.33 -13.64
N VAL A 22 -7.10 10.05 -14.38
CA VAL A 22 -6.18 11.09 -14.88
C VAL A 22 -6.89 12.08 -15.81
N ILE A 23 -7.76 11.58 -16.69
CA ILE A 23 -8.53 12.43 -17.62
C ILE A 23 -9.58 13.22 -16.85
N SER A 24 -10.25 12.59 -15.88
CA SER A 24 -11.24 13.25 -15.00
C SER A 24 -10.61 14.38 -14.18
N LEU A 25 -9.40 14.18 -13.65
CA LEU A 25 -8.65 15.20 -12.92
C LEU A 25 -8.24 16.36 -13.83
N PHE A 26 -7.76 16.06 -15.04
CA PHE A 26 -7.38 17.07 -16.02
C PHE A 26 -8.56 17.96 -16.42
N ILE A 27 -9.70 17.36 -16.79
CA ILE A 27 -10.91 18.09 -17.16
C ILE A 27 -11.45 18.89 -15.96
N GLY A 28 -11.47 18.30 -14.76
CA GLY A 28 -11.87 18.99 -13.53
C GLY A 28 -11.02 20.23 -13.26
N ALA A 29 -9.69 20.12 -13.40
CA ALA A 29 -8.78 21.25 -13.22
C ALA A 29 -8.99 22.35 -14.27
N LEU A 30 -9.19 21.99 -15.53
CA LEU A 30 -9.49 22.95 -16.60
C LEU A 30 -10.81 23.69 -16.34
N VAL A 31 -11.88 22.96 -16.00
CA VAL A 31 -13.17 23.56 -15.70
C VAL A 31 -13.08 24.46 -14.46
N GLY A 32 -12.36 24.03 -13.42
CA GLY A 32 -12.12 24.83 -12.22
C GLY A 32 -11.37 26.14 -12.50
N GLY A 33 -10.30 26.09 -13.29
CA GLY A 33 -9.52 27.26 -13.64
C GLY A 33 -10.24 28.23 -14.60
N LEU A 34 -11.05 27.71 -15.53
CA LEU A 34 -11.88 28.57 -16.38
C LEU A 34 -12.98 29.27 -15.59
N ILE A 35 -13.64 28.56 -14.66
CA ILE A 35 -14.71 29.13 -13.83
C ILE A 35 -14.16 30.11 -12.78
N SER A 36 -12.90 29.96 -12.36
CA SER A 36 -12.26 30.93 -11.46
C SER A 36 -11.89 32.25 -12.14
N GLY A 37 -12.01 32.34 -13.47
CA GLY A 37 -11.82 33.58 -14.23
C GLY A 37 -10.35 33.93 -14.52
N ILE A 38 -9.40 33.04 -14.17
CA ILE A 38 -7.97 33.27 -14.42
C ILE A 38 -7.56 32.99 -15.87
N GLY A 39 -8.46 32.43 -16.69
CA GLY A 39 -8.21 32.14 -18.11
C GLY A 39 -7.38 30.87 -18.35
N LEU A 40 -7.27 30.45 -19.61
CA LEU A 40 -6.69 29.15 -19.98
C LEU A 40 -5.18 29.07 -19.74
N GLY A 41 -4.43 30.13 -20.07
CA GLY A 41 -2.97 30.18 -19.85
C GLY A 41 -2.60 30.01 -18.37
N PRO A 42 -3.08 30.89 -17.47
CA PRO A 42 -2.82 30.77 -16.03
C PRO A 42 -3.36 29.46 -15.41
N THR A 43 -4.46 28.91 -15.92
CA THR A 43 -4.96 27.58 -15.52
C THR A 43 -3.95 26.48 -15.84
N MET A 44 -3.36 26.50 -17.04
CA MET A 44 -2.35 25.51 -17.45
C MET A 44 -1.08 25.62 -16.60
N VAL A 45 -0.65 26.84 -16.28
CA VAL A 45 0.50 27.06 -15.38
C VAL A 45 0.21 26.52 -13.99
N ALA A 46 -0.96 26.85 -13.41
CA ALA A 46 -1.36 26.34 -12.09
C ALA A 46 -1.49 24.80 -12.07
N PHE A 47 -1.98 24.20 -13.16
CA PHE A 47 -2.05 22.74 -13.30
C PHE A 47 -0.65 22.10 -13.38
N GLN A 48 0.27 22.69 -14.14
CA GLN A 48 1.65 22.24 -14.24
C GLN A 48 2.38 22.33 -12.90
N ASP A 49 2.22 23.45 -12.17
CA ASP A 49 2.83 23.64 -10.86
C ASP A 49 2.28 22.64 -9.83
N GLY A 50 0.97 22.37 -9.89
CA GLY A 50 0.34 21.33 -9.08
C GLY A 50 0.88 19.92 -9.37
N LEU A 51 1.20 19.61 -10.63
CA LEU A 51 1.84 18.34 -11.01
C LEU A 51 3.32 18.28 -10.61
N ALA A 52 4.06 19.38 -10.72
CA ALA A 52 5.48 19.43 -10.41
C ALA A 52 5.77 19.04 -8.95
N GLY A 53 4.91 19.47 -8.01
CA GLY A 53 4.99 19.06 -6.60
C GLY A 53 4.79 17.55 -6.40
N GLY A 54 3.97 16.91 -7.23
CA GLY A 54 3.70 15.47 -7.18
C GLY A 54 4.67 14.61 -7.99
N ALA A 55 5.42 15.18 -8.93
CA ALA A 55 6.26 14.43 -9.87
C ALA A 55 7.34 13.59 -9.18
N LYS A 56 8.00 14.16 -8.15
CA LYS A 56 9.01 13.44 -7.36
C LYS A 56 8.40 12.24 -6.62
N ILE A 57 7.23 12.42 -6.04
CA ILE A 57 6.49 11.37 -5.32
C ILE A 57 6.06 10.28 -6.31
N ALA A 58 5.53 10.66 -7.47
CA ALA A 58 5.12 9.73 -8.52
C ALA A 58 6.29 8.87 -9.02
N LEU A 59 7.46 9.49 -9.25
CA LEU A 59 8.66 8.75 -9.65
C LEU A 59 9.11 7.77 -8.57
N SER A 60 9.15 8.21 -7.30
CA SER A 60 9.50 7.34 -6.17
C SER A 60 8.54 6.14 -6.04
N TYR A 61 7.23 6.35 -6.25
CA TYR A 61 6.25 5.26 -6.22
C TYR A 61 6.33 4.35 -7.44
N ALA A 62 6.62 4.88 -8.63
CA ALA A 62 6.87 4.07 -9.81
C ALA A 62 8.09 3.16 -9.61
N LEU A 63 9.20 3.71 -9.10
CA LEU A 63 10.40 2.93 -8.77
C LEU A 63 10.15 1.90 -7.68
N LEU A 64 9.37 2.26 -6.65
CA LEU A 64 9.01 1.32 -5.60
C LEU A 64 8.13 0.19 -6.11
N GLY A 65 7.16 0.49 -6.98
CA GLY A 65 6.34 -0.51 -7.65
C GLY A 65 7.18 -1.44 -8.54
N ALA A 66 8.13 -0.88 -9.29
CA ALA A 66 9.08 -1.66 -10.08
C ALA A 66 9.97 -2.56 -9.20
N PHE A 67 10.47 -2.05 -8.07
CA PHE A 67 11.22 -2.83 -7.08
C PHE A 67 10.37 -3.96 -6.51
N ALA A 68 9.13 -3.69 -6.10
CA ALA A 68 8.23 -4.71 -5.58
C ALA A 68 7.92 -5.78 -6.64
N MET A 69 7.71 -5.39 -7.90
CA MET A 69 7.53 -6.33 -9.00
C MET A 69 8.79 -7.20 -9.18
N ALA A 70 9.99 -6.60 -9.18
CA ALA A 70 11.25 -7.34 -9.30
C ALA A 70 11.48 -8.32 -8.14
N VAL A 71 11.17 -7.92 -6.91
CA VAL A 71 11.24 -8.80 -5.73
C VAL A 71 10.21 -9.92 -5.83
N ALA A 72 8.97 -9.63 -6.26
CA ALA A 72 7.95 -10.66 -6.47
C ALA A 72 8.36 -11.67 -7.54
N SER A 73 8.92 -11.20 -8.67
CA SER A 73 9.38 -12.06 -9.77
C SER A 73 10.66 -12.83 -9.44
N SER A 74 11.48 -12.35 -8.50
CA SER A 74 12.70 -13.05 -8.06
C SER A 74 12.44 -14.35 -7.28
N GLY A 75 11.21 -14.57 -6.81
CA GLY A 75 10.85 -15.73 -6.00
C GLY A 75 11.32 -15.67 -4.54
N LEU A 76 12.01 -14.61 -4.11
CA LEU A 76 12.43 -14.38 -2.72
C LEU A 76 11.30 -14.62 -1.69
N PRO A 77 10.07 -14.10 -1.88
CA PRO A 77 8.99 -14.32 -0.91
C PRO A 77 8.59 -15.80 -0.79
N THR A 78 8.66 -16.54 -1.90
CA THR A 78 8.36 -17.99 -1.91
C THR A 78 9.46 -18.80 -1.23
N LEU A 79 10.72 -18.40 -1.36
CA LEU A 79 11.85 -18.99 -0.65
C LEU A 79 11.72 -18.80 0.88
N LEU A 80 11.38 -17.58 1.32
CA LEU A 80 11.09 -17.30 2.72
C LEU A 80 9.95 -18.17 3.25
N ALA A 81 8.84 -18.28 2.51
CA ALA A 81 7.72 -19.13 2.90
C ALA A 81 8.14 -20.60 3.02
N ARG A 82 8.91 -21.13 2.07
CA ARG A 82 9.45 -22.50 2.11
C ARG A 82 10.38 -22.73 3.30
N TRP A 83 11.24 -21.77 3.61
CA TRP A 83 12.15 -21.84 4.76
C TRP A 83 11.39 -21.86 6.09
N ILE A 84 10.33 -21.05 6.22
CA ILE A 84 9.44 -21.09 7.39
C ILE A 84 8.72 -22.45 7.47
N MET A 85 8.25 -22.98 6.34
CA MET A 85 7.57 -24.29 6.29
C MET A 85 8.49 -25.45 6.68
N SER A 86 9.75 -25.46 6.24
CA SER A 86 10.69 -26.53 6.60
C SER A 86 11.01 -26.53 8.09
N LYS A 87 11.11 -25.35 8.71
CA LYS A 87 11.33 -25.20 10.14
C LYS A 87 10.16 -25.70 10.99
N ILE A 88 8.93 -25.57 10.48
CA ILE A 88 7.71 -26.10 11.13
C ILE A 88 7.61 -27.62 10.97
N GLY A 89 7.96 -28.16 9.80
CA GLY A 89 7.80 -29.59 9.48
C GLY A 89 8.77 -30.53 10.18
N ASN A 90 9.86 -30.03 10.75
CA ASN A 90 10.95 -30.84 11.33
C ASN A 90 10.81 -31.06 12.86
N THR A 91 9.65 -30.80 13.45
CA THR A 91 9.44 -30.87 14.91
C THR A 91 8.52 -32.04 15.27
N GLU A 92 9.06 -33.06 15.92
CA GLU A 92 8.35 -34.30 16.30
C GLU A 92 7.14 -34.06 17.24
N GLU A 93 6.22 -35.04 17.22
CA GLU A 93 4.80 -34.98 17.61
C GLU A 93 4.44 -34.40 19.00
N SER A 94 5.34 -34.40 19.97
CA SER A 94 5.07 -33.95 21.35
C SER A 94 5.64 -32.56 21.67
N ALA A 95 6.68 -32.10 20.96
CA ALA A 95 7.14 -30.70 20.95
C ALA A 95 6.28 -29.79 20.03
N ASN A 96 5.44 -30.43 19.21
CA ASN A 96 4.58 -29.88 18.17
C ASN A 96 3.71 -28.70 18.61
N ARG A 97 3.09 -28.74 19.81
CA ARG A 97 2.12 -27.69 20.20
C ARG A 97 2.80 -26.37 20.60
N ARG A 98 3.93 -26.43 21.29
CA ARG A 98 4.70 -25.22 21.67
C ARG A 98 5.42 -24.63 20.47
N ALA A 99 6.04 -25.45 19.63
CA ALA A 99 6.72 -24.99 18.42
C ALA A 99 5.75 -24.31 17.45
N VAL A 100 4.59 -24.91 17.20
CA VAL A 100 3.54 -24.32 16.33
C VAL A 100 3.01 -23.00 16.90
N LEU A 101 2.78 -22.91 18.22
CA LEU A 101 2.35 -21.67 18.86
C LEU A 101 3.42 -20.57 18.75
N VAL A 102 4.69 -20.89 19.01
CA VAL A 102 5.80 -19.94 18.90
C VAL A 102 5.94 -19.46 17.46
N THR A 103 5.91 -20.34 16.46
CA THR A 103 6.00 -19.93 15.06
C THR A 103 4.80 -19.08 14.62
N LYS A 104 3.59 -19.40 15.10
CA LYS A 104 2.39 -18.60 14.86
C LYS A 104 2.53 -17.18 15.39
N TRP A 105 2.91 -17.02 16.65
CA TRP A 105 3.09 -15.70 17.27
C TRP A 105 4.29 -14.95 16.68
N LEU A 106 5.38 -15.64 16.35
CA LEU A 106 6.55 -15.05 15.71
C LEU A 106 6.23 -14.55 14.29
N MET A 107 5.39 -15.26 13.53
CA MET A 107 4.91 -14.79 12.24
C MET A 107 4.04 -13.54 12.38
N VAL A 108 3.09 -13.53 13.33
CA VAL A 108 2.23 -12.36 13.60
C VAL A 108 3.07 -11.16 14.06
N ALA A 109 4.00 -11.37 14.98
CA ALA A 109 4.93 -10.34 15.45
C ALA A 109 5.84 -9.84 14.32
N GLY A 110 6.32 -10.72 13.44
CA GLY A 110 7.10 -10.36 12.26
C GLY A 110 6.29 -9.50 11.28
N VAL A 111 5.03 -9.86 11.01
CA VAL A 111 4.14 -9.05 10.16
C VAL A 111 3.86 -7.69 10.80
N LEU A 112 3.63 -7.63 12.11
CA LEU A 112 3.44 -6.38 12.85
C LEU A 112 4.69 -5.50 12.75
N ALA A 113 5.88 -6.04 13.03
CA ALA A 113 7.13 -5.31 12.97
C ALA A 113 7.39 -4.76 11.57
N MET A 114 7.16 -5.57 10.53
CA MET A 114 7.28 -5.14 9.15
C MET A 114 6.24 -4.07 8.79
N ALA A 115 5.01 -4.15 9.30
CA ALA A 115 3.99 -3.12 9.09
C ALA A 115 4.41 -1.76 9.69
N ILE A 116 4.93 -1.78 10.93
CA ILE A 116 5.45 -0.58 11.61
C ILE A 116 6.63 0.02 10.82
N MET A 117 7.60 -0.81 10.43
CA MET A 117 8.79 -0.34 9.70
C MET A 117 8.46 0.14 8.27
N SER A 118 7.53 -0.52 7.60
CA SER A 118 7.10 -0.18 6.23
C SER A 118 6.33 1.14 6.13
N GLN A 119 5.86 1.69 7.25
CA GLN A 119 5.26 3.01 7.32
C GLN A 119 6.30 4.07 7.73
N ASN A 120 7.15 3.76 8.70
CA ASN A 120 7.99 4.74 9.41
C ASN A 120 9.42 4.88 8.85
N LEU A 121 10.02 3.81 8.32
CA LEU A 121 11.43 3.84 7.89
C LEU A 121 11.57 4.08 6.38
N ILE A 122 10.78 3.34 5.60
CA ILE A 122 10.70 3.50 4.15
C ILE A 122 9.21 3.40 3.81
N PRO A 123 8.56 4.45 3.25
CA PRO A 123 7.11 4.48 3.03
C PRO A 123 6.73 3.56 1.86
N VAL A 124 6.73 2.26 2.12
CA VAL A 124 6.53 1.19 1.12
C VAL A 124 5.27 0.35 1.35
N HIS A 125 4.44 0.75 2.30
CA HIS A 125 3.26 0.02 2.76
C HIS A 125 2.31 -0.39 1.61
N ILE A 126 2.16 0.46 0.59
CA ILE A 126 1.29 0.21 -0.57
C ILE A 126 1.78 -1.02 -1.37
N ALA A 127 3.09 -1.15 -1.56
CA ALA A 127 3.68 -2.24 -2.32
C ALA A 127 3.99 -3.48 -1.45
N PHE A 128 4.18 -3.26 -0.15
CA PHE A 128 4.54 -4.28 0.83
C PHE A 128 3.45 -5.35 1.03
N ILE A 129 2.19 -4.95 1.21
CA ILE A 129 1.08 -5.88 1.48
C ILE A 129 0.90 -6.89 0.32
N PRO A 130 0.78 -6.48 -0.95
CA PRO A 130 0.63 -7.44 -2.05
C PRO A 130 1.88 -8.29 -2.27
N LEU A 131 3.06 -7.84 -1.84
CA LEU A 131 4.30 -8.61 -1.95
C LEU A 131 4.39 -9.74 -0.91
N ILE A 132 4.10 -9.44 0.36
CA ILE A 132 4.38 -10.36 1.48
C ILE A 132 3.23 -11.32 1.78
N ILE A 133 1.99 -10.85 1.64
CA ILE A 133 0.84 -11.63 2.09
C ILE A 133 0.56 -12.86 1.20
N PRO A 134 0.52 -12.77 -0.14
CA PRO A 134 0.20 -13.93 -0.97
C PRO A 134 1.14 -15.14 -0.76
N PRO A 135 2.47 -14.97 -0.69
CA PRO A 135 3.42 -16.06 -0.43
C PRO A 135 3.25 -16.70 0.95
N LEU A 136 2.84 -15.92 1.96
CA LEU A 136 2.63 -16.42 3.32
C LEU A 136 1.29 -17.15 3.51
N LEU A 137 0.36 -17.07 2.56
CA LEU A 137 -0.96 -17.73 2.67
C LEU A 137 -0.83 -19.25 2.89
N GLY A 138 0.15 -19.91 2.27
CA GLY A 138 0.41 -21.34 2.47
C GLY A 138 0.85 -21.66 3.90
N VAL A 139 1.72 -20.82 4.48
CA VAL A 139 2.20 -20.92 5.88
C VAL A 139 1.05 -20.67 6.85
N MET A 140 0.24 -19.63 6.59
CA MET A 140 -0.94 -19.28 7.39
C MET A 140 -1.95 -20.42 7.44
N ASN A 141 -2.23 -21.06 6.31
CA ASN A 141 -3.15 -22.19 6.24
C ASN A 141 -2.64 -23.39 7.06
N LYS A 142 -1.34 -23.72 7.00
CA LYS A 142 -0.76 -24.79 7.83
C LYS A 142 -0.83 -24.49 9.32
N LEU A 143 -0.56 -23.25 9.71
CA LEU A 143 -0.60 -22.80 11.11
C LEU A 143 -2.03 -22.51 11.62
N ARG A 144 -3.06 -22.68 10.78
CA ARG A 144 -4.46 -22.29 11.05
C ARG A 144 -4.55 -20.86 11.60
N ILE A 145 -3.88 -19.93 10.92
CA ILE A 145 -3.94 -18.50 11.21
C ILE A 145 -5.06 -17.89 10.37
N ASP A 146 -5.99 -17.21 11.05
CA ASP A 146 -7.08 -16.53 10.39
C ASP A 146 -6.56 -15.30 9.62
N ARG A 147 -6.97 -15.15 8.37
CA ARG A 147 -6.55 -14.03 7.50
C ARG A 147 -7.04 -12.70 8.05
N ARG A 148 -8.17 -12.71 8.75
CA ARG A 148 -8.74 -11.52 9.41
C ARG A 148 -7.83 -10.99 10.51
N LEU A 149 -7.20 -11.87 11.28
CA LEU A 149 -6.24 -11.47 12.32
C LEU A 149 -5.05 -10.74 11.71
N ILE A 150 -4.47 -11.26 10.63
CA ILE A 150 -3.35 -10.62 9.93
C ILE A 150 -3.77 -9.27 9.35
N ALA A 151 -4.97 -9.16 8.77
CA ALA A 151 -5.50 -7.89 8.30
C ALA A 151 -5.61 -6.87 9.45
N CYS A 152 -6.16 -7.25 10.60
CA CYS A 152 -6.26 -6.38 11.77
C CYS A 152 -4.86 -5.93 12.27
N VAL A 153 -3.90 -6.85 12.31
CA VAL A 153 -2.51 -6.57 12.73
C VAL A 153 -1.82 -5.61 11.76
N LEU A 154 -2.01 -5.78 10.45
CA LEU A 154 -1.50 -4.86 9.43
C LEU A 154 -2.15 -3.48 9.56
N THR A 155 -3.48 -3.40 9.67
CA THR A 155 -4.18 -2.10 9.81
C THR A 155 -3.79 -1.40 11.09
N PHE A 156 -3.65 -2.13 12.20
CA PHE A 156 -3.17 -1.59 13.46
C PHE A 156 -1.74 -1.07 13.32
N GLY A 157 -0.83 -1.91 12.80
CA GLY A 157 0.58 -1.54 12.61
C GLY A 157 0.79 -0.33 11.69
N LEU A 158 -0.06 -0.15 10.67
CA LEU A 158 0.02 0.98 9.73
C LEU A 158 -0.66 2.24 10.24
N VAL A 159 -1.91 2.14 10.72
CA VAL A 159 -2.72 3.30 11.12
C VAL A 159 -2.29 3.83 12.47
N THR A 160 -2.06 2.95 13.46
CA THR A 160 -1.68 3.39 14.81
C THR A 160 -0.31 4.05 14.81
N THR A 161 0.67 3.52 14.07
CA THR A 161 1.98 4.17 13.96
C THR A 161 1.89 5.50 13.25
N TYR A 162 1.15 5.57 12.15
CA TYR A 162 0.89 6.82 11.44
C TYR A 162 0.28 7.89 12.34
N MET A 163 -0.63 7.52 13.26
CA MET A 163 -1.30 8.47 14.14
C MET A 163 -0.49 8.84 15.40
N TRP A 164 0.26 7.91 16.00
CA TRP A 164 0.90 8.10 17.31
C TRP A 164 2.40 8.34 17.26
N ILE A 165 3.09 7.88 16.22
CA ILE A 165 4.55 7.95 16.09
C ILE A 165 4.84 8.66 14.76
N PRO A 166 4.78 10.01 14.72
CA PRO A 166 5.06 10.75 13.50
C PRO A 166 6.58 10.93 13.35
N VAL A 167 7.32 9.83 13.11
CA VAL A 167 8.71 9.90 12.66
C VAL A 167 8.76 9.34 11.24
N GLY A 168 8.61 10.21 10.25
CA GLY A 168 8.62 9.85 8.83
C GLY A 168 8.27 11.04 7.95
#